data_AF-D3YXP4-F1
#
_entry.id   AF-D3YXP4-F1
#
_cell.length_a   1.000
_cell.length_b   1.000
_cell.length_c   1.000
_cell.angle_alpha   90.00
_cell.angle_beta   90.00
_cell.angle_gamma   90.00
#
_symmetry.space_group_name_H-M   'P 1'
#
loop_
_entity.id
_entity.type
_entity.pdbx_description
1 polymer ?
#
loop_
_entity_poly.entity_id
_entity_poly.type
_entity_poly.pdbx_seq_one_letter_code
_entity_poly.pdbx_strand_id
1 'polypeptide(L)' 'MSLSSAFRAVSNDPRIITWRIEKMELALVPLSAHGNFYEGDCYIVLSTRRVGSLLSQNIHFWIGKDSSQDEQSCAAIY' A
#
# COMPACT_ATOMS: atom_id res chain seq x y z
N MET A 1 12.77 -12.88 6.46
CA MET A 1 12.02 -11.72 5.98
C MET A 1 11.82 -10.79 7.15
N SER A 2 12.56 -9.69 7.21
CA SER A 2 12.28 -8.64 8.19
C SER A 2 10.93 -8.02 7.82
N LEU A 3 9.98 -7.98 8.76
CA LEU A 3 8.76 -7.19 8.58
C LEU A 3 9.21 -5.75 8.35
N SER A 4 9.10 -5.28 7.11
CA SER A 4 9.40 -3.90 6.73
C SER A 4 8.75 -2.95 7.75
N SER A 5 9.48 -1.91 8.16
CA SER A 5 8.97 -0.86 9.06
C SER A 5 7.65 -0.27 8.58
N ALA A 6 7.38 -0.34 7.27
CA ALA A 6 6.14 0.03 6.62
C ALA A 6 4.88 -0.64 7.21
N PHE A 7 4.98 -1.92 7.61
CA PHE A 7 3.84 -2.66 8.17
C PHE A 7 3.56 -2.32 9.64
N ARG A 8 4.43 -1.56 10.33
CA ARG A 8 4.16 -1.09 11.70
C ARG A 8 2.96 -0.13 11.77
N ALA A 9 2.58 0.47 10.64
CA ALA A 9 1.40 1.32 10.55
C ALA A 9 0.08 0.52 10.55
N VAL A 10 0.14 -0.80 10.31
CA VAL A 10 -1.03 -1.67 10.30
C VAL A 10 -1.56 -1.84 11.72
N SER A 11 -2.85 -1.58 11.89
CA SER A 11 -3.57 -1.76 13.16
C SER A 11 -4.95 -2.37 12.87
N ASN A 12 -5.62 -2.83 13.93
CA ASN A 12 -6.98 -3.37 13.82
C ASN A 12 -8.08 -2.29 13.78
N ASP A 13 -7.70 -1.02 13.70
CA ASP A 13 -8.67 0.07 13.55
C ASP A 13 -9.11 0.21 12.10
N PRO A 14 -10.40 0.50 11.84
CA PRO A 14 -10.86 0.82 10.51
C PRO A 14 -10.10 2.03 9.94
N ARG A 15 -9.31 1.80 8.89
CA ARG A 15 -8.50 2.82 8.21
C ARG A 15 -8.06 2.35 6.83
N ILE A 16 -7.65 3.30 6.01
CA ILE A 16 -6.95 3.05 4.75
C ILE A 16 -5.48 3.44 4.94
N ILE A 17 -4.58 2.53 4.58
CA ILE A 17 -3.15 2.81 4.53
C ILE A 17 -2.70 2.63 3.10
N THR A 18 -1.96 3.61 2.59
CA THR A 18 -1.40 3.58 1.25
C THR A 18 0.11 3.67 1.37
N TRP A 19 0.80 2.76 0.70
CA TRP A 19 2.24 2.82 0.49
C TRP A 19 2.53 3.03 -0.99
N ARG A 20 3.58 3.80 -1.27
CA ARG A 20 4.21 3.91 -2.57
C ARG A 20 5.48 3.08 -2.57
N ILE A 21 5.79 2.46 -3.69
CA ILE A 21 7.08 1.80 -3.89
C ILE A 21 8.08 2.85 -4.30
N GLU A 22 9.11 3.03 -3.48
CA GLU A 22 10.21 3.94 -3.76
C GLU A 22 11.51 3.18 -3.59
N LYS A 23 12.31 3.07 -4.66
CA LYS A 23 13.61 2.37 -4.64
C LYS A 23 13.50 0.94 -4.05
N MET A 24 12.44 0.22 -4.43
CA MET A 24 12.11 -1.14 -3.98
C MET A 24 11.69 -1.27 -2.50
N GLU A 25 11.41 -0.16 -1.81
CA GLU A 25 10.89 -0.14 -0.45
C GLU A 25 9.47 0.46 -0.38
N LEU A 26 8.71 0.10 0.66
CA LEU A 26 7.39 0.67 0.92
C LEU A 26 7.50 1.98 1.72
N ALA A 27 7.24 3.10 1.05
CA ALA A 27 7.14 4.41 1.66
C ALA A 27 5.67 4.74 2.00
N LEU A 28 5.39 5.18 3.23
CA LEU A 28 4.03 5.59 3.62
C LEU A 28 3.60 6.86 2.88
N VAL A 29 2.43 6.82 2.24
CA VAL A 29 1.85 7.99 1.59
C VAL A 29 1.13 8.85 2.65
N PRO A 30 1.46 10.15 2.77
CA PRO A 30 0.82 11.03 3.72
C PRO A 30 -0.66 11.21 3.38
N LEU A 31 -1.51 11.35 4.41
CA LEU A 31 -2.96 11.49 4.26
C LEU A 31 -3.36 12.63 3.30
N SER A 32 -2.58 13.72 3.26
CA SER A 32 -2.83 14.85 2.35
C SER A 32 -2.67 14.52 0.87
N ALA A 33 -1.97 13.42 0.54
CA ALA A 33 -1.75 12.95 -0.82
C ALA A 33 -2.63 11.74 -1.19
N HIS A 34 -3.46 11.24 -0.26
CA HIS A 34 -4.35 10.11 -0.54
C HIS A 34 -5.30 10.44 -1.70
N GLY A 35 -5.48 9.46 -2.60
CA GLY A 35 -6.30 9.61 -3.81
C GLY A 35 -5.54 10.14 -5.04
N ASN A 36 -4.33 10.68 -4.86
CA ASN A 36 -3.45 11.03 -5.97
C ASN A 36 -2.45 9.89 -6.22
N PHE A 37 -2.48 9.33 -7.42
CA PHE A 37 -1.58 8.25 -7.84
C PHE A 37 -0.81 8.69 -9.08
N TYR A 38 0.52 8.53 -9.06
CA TYR A 38 1.38 8.86 -10.19
C TYR A 38 1.53 7.65 -11.12
N GLU A 39 1.28 7.82 -12.41
CA GLU A 39 1.35 6.75 -13.43
C GLU A 39 2.72 6.12 -13.59
N GLY A 40 3.79 6.79 -13.14
CA GLY A 40 5.16 6.27 -13.13
C GLY A 40 5.52 5.43 -11.92
N ASP A 41 4.63 5.26 -10.94
CA ASP A 41 4.94 4.58 -9.68
C ASP A 41 3.99 3.38 -9.44
N CYS A 42 4.31 2.53 -8.46
CA CYS A 42 3.42 1.47 -7.97
C CYS A 42 3.01 1.71 -6.51
N TYR A 43 1.81 1.25 -6.14
CA TYR A 43 1.25 1.46 -4.80
C TYR A 43 0.58 0.22 -4.24
N ILE A 44 0.59 0.11 -2.92
CA ILE A 44 -0.15 -0.89 -2.15
C ILE A 44 -1.14 -0.17 -1.25
N VAL A 45 -2.39 -0.60 -1.25
CA VAL A 45 -3.46 -0.04 -0.44
C VAL A 45 -4.05 -1.14 0.43
N LEU A 46 -3.96 -0.96 1.75
CA LEU A 46 -4.67 -1.78 2.72
C LEU A 46 -5.92 -1.04 3.19
N SER A 47 -7.07 -1.60 2.89
CA SER A 47 -8.36 -1.15 3.40
C SER A 47 -8.82 -2.06 4.53
N THR A 48 -8.82 -1.53 5.75
CA THR A 48 -9.33 -2.20 6.94
C THR A 48 -10.70 -1.62 7.29
N ARG A 49 -11.72 -2.46 7.36
CA ARG A 49 -13.09 -2.07 7.72
C ARG A 49 -13.68 -3.04 8.74
N ARG A 50 -14.59 -2.56 9.58
CA ARG A 50 -15.35 -3.42 10.49
C ARG A 50 -16.65 -3.88 9.81
N VAL A 51 -16.92 -5.17 9.85
CA VAL A 51 -18.14 -5.80 9.30
C VAL A 51 -18.81 -6.54 10.45
N GLY A 52 -19.77 -5.87 11.11
CA GLY A 52 -20.36 -6.35 12.37
C GLY A 52 -19.32 -6.40 13.49
N SER A 53 -19.10 -7.58 14.06
CA SER A 53 -18.05 -7.84 15.06
C SER A 53 -16.71 -8.25 14.46
N LEU A 54 -16.64 -8.47 13.13
CA LEU A 54 -15.45 -8.94 12.44
C LEU A 54 -14.66 -7.79 11.80
N LEU A 55 -13.37 -8.02 11.59
CA LEU A 55 -12.50 -7.14 10.81
C LEU A 55 -12.35 -7.71 9.40
N SER A 56 -12.57 -6.89 8.37
CA SER A 56 -12.33 -7.21 6.97
C SER A 56 -11.16 -6.38 6.48
N GLN A 57 -10.14 -7.05 5.95
CA GLN A 57 -8.94 -6.44 5.39
C GLN A 57 -8.86 -6.79 3.91
N ASN A 58 -8.71 -5.79 3.06
CA ASN A 58 -8.59 -5.95 1.61
C ASN A 58 -7.30 -5.25 1.16
N ILE A 59 -6.45 -5.98 0.45
CA ILE A 59 -5.20 -5.47 -0.11
C ILE A 59 -5.43 -5.25 -1.61
N HIS A 60 -5.09 -4.06 -2.08
CA HIS A 60 -5.15 -3.69 -3.48
C HIS A 60 -3.76 -3.22 -3.92
N PHE A 61 -3.28 -3.71 -5.05
CA PHE A 61 -2.09 -3.19 -5.70
C PHE A 61 -2.54 -2.33 -6.89
N TRP A 62 -1.93 -1.16 -7.01
CA TRP A 62 -2.10 -0.29 -8.16
C TRP A 62 -0.78 -0.22 -8.90
N ILE A 63 -0.83 -0.52 -10.20
CA ILE A 63 0.32 -0.56 -11.07
C ILE A 63 0.23 0.62 -12.02
N GLY A 64 1.17 1.55 -11.90
CA GLY A 64 1.28 2.68 -12.80
C GLY A 64 1.60 2.22 -14.22
N LYS A 65 0.93 2.81 -15.20
CA LYS A 65 1.11 2.48 -16.61
C LYS A 65 2.56 2.65 -17.08
N ASP A 66 3.24 3.66 -16.57
CA ASP A 66 4.61 4.04 -16.95
C ASP A 66 5.63 3.62 -15.88
N SER A 67 5.23 2.82 -14.90
CA SER A 67 6.09 2.30 -13.84
C SER A 67 7.13 1.31 -14.35
N SER A 68 8.26 1.21 -13.66
CA SER A 68 9.34 0.30 -14.05
C SER A 68 9.02 -1.15 -13.66
N GLN A 69 9.61 -2.11 -14.39
CA GLN A 69 9.34 -3.54 -14.16
C GLN A 69 9.74 -4.00 -12.74
N ASP A 70 10.80 -3.43 -12.17
CA ASP A 70 11.23 -3.70 -10.81
C ASP A 70 10.20 -3.23 -9.79
N GLU A 71 9.60 -2.04 -9.96
CA GLU A 71 8.53 -1.55 -9.08
C GLU A 71 7.28 -2.41 -9.18
N GLN A 72 6.90 -2.81 -10.39
CA GLN A 72 5.78 -3.73 -10.61
C GLN A 72 6.00 -5.07 -9.91
N SER A 73 7.22 -5.60 -10.00
CA SER A 73 7.60 -6.85 -9.35
C SER A 73 7.57 -6.71 -7.82
N CYS A 74 8.07 -5.61 -7.28
CA CYS A 74 7.97 -5.30 -5.86
C CYS A 74 6.52 -5.23 -5.38
N ALA A 75 5.63 -4.59 -6.16
CA ALA A 75 4.22 -4.46 -5.81
C ALA A 75 3.49 -5.79 -5.65
N ALA A 76 3.91 -6.80 -6.42
CA ALA A 76 3.36 -8.14 -6.35
C ALA A 76 3.97 -9.00 -5.23
N ILE A 77 5.21 -8.71 -4.81
CA ILE A 77 5.92 -9.49 -3.77
C ILE A 77 5.53 -9.06 -2.35
N TYR A 78 5.28 -7.77 -2.14
CA TYR A 78 4.90 -7.20 -0.85
C TYR A 78 3.46 -7.53 -0.45
#